data_AF-A0A4P7JTT5-F1
#
_entry.id   AF-A0A4P7JTT5-F1
#
_cell.length_a   1.000
_cell.length_b   1.000
_cell.length_c   1.000
_cell.angle_alpha   90.00
_cell.angle_beta   90.00
_cell.angle_gamma   90.00
#
_symmetry.space_group_name_H-M   'P 1'
#
loop_
_entity.id
_entity.type
_entity.pdbx_description
1 polymer ?
#
loop_
_entity_poly.entity_id
_entity_poly.type
_entity_poly.pdbx_seq_one_letter_code
_entity_poly.pdbx_strand_id
1 'polypeptide(L)'
;MLGRSTCAPVLFIHILETLNQRIKKSTPLKLYLSVLVLFIFLAIAFVFGTQNEQLIELNYIVAKSRMSVAMAVSIFTLIGFVIGLMTMFSIMLSRKIKRLRKSSSK
;
A
#
# COMPACT_ATOMS: atom_id res chain seq x y z
N MET A 1 -30.41 -4.86 52.38
CA MET A 1 -29.50 -4.05 51.55
C MET A 1 -28.37 -4.94 51.05
N LEU A 2 -28.50 -5.56 49.87
CA LEU A 2 -27.45 -6.39 49.28
C LEU A 2 -26.74 -5.58 48.18
N GLY A 3 -25.50 -5.20 48.46
CA GLY A 3 -24.65 -4.40 47.59
C GLY A 3 -24.19 -5.19 46.36
N ARG A 4 -24.60 -4.73 45.18
CA ARG A 4 -24.05 -5.13 43.88
C ARG A 4 -22.71 -4.41 43.66
N SER A 5 -21.58 -5.07 43.94
CA SER A 5 -20.24 -4.50 43.65
C SER A 5 -19.30 -5.45 42.88
N THR A 6 -19.82 -6.45 42.16
CA THR A 6 -18.99 -7.42 41.42
C THR A 6 -18.91 -7.18 39.90
N CYS A 7 -19.29 -6.01 39.38
CA CYS A 7 -19.29 -5.74 37.92
C CYS A 7 -18.02 -5.06 37.37
N ALA A 8 -17.12 -4.56 38.22
CA ALA A 8 -15.94 -3.80 37.78
C ALA A 8 -14.93 -4.58 36.89
N PRO A 9 -14.59 -5.87 37.16
CA PRO A 9 -13.57 -6.55 36.36
C PRO A 9 -14.06 -6.93 34.96
N VAL A 10 -15.37 -7.15 34.78
CA VAL A 10 -15.96 -7.54 33.49
C VAL A 10 -15.94 -6.37 32.51
N LEU A 11 -16.22 -5.15 33.00
CA LEU A 11 -16.18 -3.94 32.18
C LEU A 11 -14.75 -3.67 31.66
N PHE A 12 -13.74 -3.88 32.51
CA PHE A 12 -12.34 -3.64 32.15
C PHE A 12 -11.83 -4.65 31.12
N ILE A 13 -12.18 -5.94 31.26
CA ILE A 13 -11.86 -6.98 30.28
C ILE A 13 -12.56 -6.70 28.94
N HIS A 14 -13.85 -6.33 28.97
CA HIS A 14 -14.59 -6.00 27.76
C HIS A 14 -14.00 -4.76 27.06
N ILE A 15 -13.58 -3.72 27.80
CA ILE A 15 -12.91 -2.54 27.23
C ILE A 15 -11.56 -2.91 26.61
N LEU A 16 -10.74 -3.73 27.27
CA LEU A 16 -9.46 -4.23 26.74
C LEU A 16 -9.66 -5.04 25.46
N GLU A 17 -10.66 -5.91 25.42
CA GLU A 17 -10.98 -6.72 24.26
C GLU A 17 -11.51 -5.86 23.11
N THR A 18 -12.35 -4.86 23.40
CA THR A 18 -12.87 -3.92 22.39
C THR A 18 -11.77 -3.00 21.84
N LEU A 19 -10.78 -2.61 22.66
CA LEU A 19 -9.60 -1.86 22.22
C LEU A 19 -8.65 -2.72 21.37
N ASN A 20 -8.42 -3.98 21.75
CA ASN A 20 -7.62 -4.92 20.97
C ASN A 20 -8.25 -5.23 19.59
N GLN A 21 -9.57 -5.37 19.53
CA GLN A 21 -10.32 -5.53 18.29
C GLN A 21 -10.24 -4.28 17.38
N ARG A 22 -10.10 -3.07 17.97
CA ARG A 22 -9.93 -1.83 17.21
C ARG A 22 -8.56 -1.73 16.51
N ILE A 23 -7.51 -2.26 17.11
CA ILE A 23 -6.14 -2.26 16.53
C ILE A 23 -6.02 -3.30 15.41
N LYS A 24 -6.77 -4.41 15.47
CA LYS A 24 -6.70 -5.52 14.51
C LYS A 24 -7.57 -5.33 13.26
N LYS A 25 -8.33 -4.24 13.13
CA LYS A 25 -9.14 -3.91 11.94
C LYS A 25 -8.28 -3.38 10.79
N SER A 26 -7.17 -4.04 10.48
CA SER A 26 -6.57 -3.99 9.15
C SER A 26 -7.46 -4.87 8.28
N THR A 27 -8.28 -4.29 7.42
CA THR A 27 -9.12 -5.08 6.51
C THR A 27 -8.30 -5.37 5.26
N PRO A 28 -7.62 -6.53 5.15
CA PRO A 28 -6.81 -6.85 3.98
C PRO A 28 -7.66 -6.82 2.71
N LEU A 29 -8.95 -7.15 2.81
CA LEU A 29 -9.90 -7.13 1.71
C LEU A 29 -10.00 -5.76 1.01
N LYS A 30 -9.96 -4.65 1.77
CA LYS A 30 -10.01 -3.30 1.17
C LYS A 30 -8.76 -2.98 0.35
N LEU A 31 -7.60 -3.45 0.82
CA LEU A 31 -6.34 -3.30 0.10
C LEU A 31 -6.33 -4.15 -1.17
N TYR A 32 -6.75 -5.42 -1.11
CA TYR A 32 -6.87 -6.28 -2.29
C TYR A 32 -7.81 -5.68 -3.34
N LEU A 33 -8.98 -5.20 -2.91
CA LEU A 33 -9.93 -4.56 -3.81
C LEU A 33 -9.35 -3.28 -4.44
N SER A 34 -8.67 -2.44 -3.65
CA SER A 34 -8.02 -1.23 -4.16
C SER A 34 -6.91 -1.54 -5.18
N VAL A 35 -6.08 -2.55 -4.93
CA VAL A 35 -5.02 -2.98 -5.86
C VAL A 35 -5.63 -3.56 -7.13
N LEU A 36 -6.68 -4.38 -7.02
CA LEU A 36 -7.40 -4.92 -8.18
C LEU A 36 -7.96 -3.79 -9.06
N VAL A 37 -8.66 -2.83 -8.45
CA VAL A 37 -9.23 -1.68 -9.15
C VAL A 37 -8.13 -0.86 -9.85
N LEU A 38 -6.99 -0.63 -9.20
CA LEU A 38 -5.84 0.04 -9.80
C LEU A 38 -5.37 -0.68 -11.08
N PHE A 39 -5.21 -2.01 -11.05
CA PHE A 39 -4.79 -2.78 -12.22
C PHE A 39 -5.83 -2.76 -13.35
N ILE A 40 -7.12 -2.76 -13.02
CA ILE A 40 -8.20 -2.60 -14.02
C ILE A 40 -8.08 -1.23 -14.71
N PHE A 41 -7.96 -0.14 -13.95
CA PHE A 41 -7.76 1.20 -14.51
C PHE A 41 -6.48 1.31 -15.33
N LEU A 42 -5.39 0.69 -14.88
CA LEU A 42 -4.13 0.64 -15.61
C LEU A 42 -4.28 -0.07 -16.95
N ALA A 43 -4.97 -1.21 -16.98
CA ALA A 43 -5.24 -1.96 -18.21
C ALA A 43 -6.09 -1.15 -19.19
N ILE A 44 -7.16 -0.51 -18.68
CA ILE A 44 -8.02 0.37 -19.49
C ILE A 44 -7.20 1.54 -20.06
N ALA A 45 -6.38 2.21 -19.24
CA ALA A 45 -5.52 3.30 -19.67
C ALA A 45 -4.48 2.85 -20.70
N PHE A 46 -3.94 1.64 -20.55
CA PHE A 46 -3.00 1.07 -21.51
C PHE A 46 -3.67 0.77 -22.85
N VAL A 47 -4.84 0.13 -22.84
CA VAL A 47 -5.63 -0.17 -24.05
C VAL A 47 -6.03 1.12 -24.78
N PHE A 48 -6.47 2.15 -24.04
CA PHE A 48 -6.71 3.44 -24.66
C PHE A 48 -5.40 4.04 -25.18
N GLY A 49 -4.32 3.99 -24.39
CA GLY A 49 -3.03 4.53 -24.80
C GLY A 49 -2.41 3.87 -26.03
N THR A 50 -2.72 2.60 -26.32
CA THR A 50 -2.26 1.90 -27.52
C THR A 50 -3.16 2.14 -28.73
N GLN A 51 -4.46 2.37 -28.52
CA GLN A 51 -5.40 2.70 -29.60
C GLN A 51 -5.30 4.15 -30.07
N ASN A 52 -4.73 5.04 -29.24
CA ASN A 52 -4.49 6.42 -29.63
C ASN A 52 -3.21 6.51 -30.49
N GLU A 53 -3.35 6.86 -31.78
CA GLU A 53 -2.21 7.19 -32.65
C GLU A 53 -1.55 8.54 -32.30
N GLN A 54 -2.10 9.25 -31.31
CA GLN A 54 -1.58 10.53 -30.87
C GLN A 54 -0.22 10.37 -30.17
N LEU A 55 0.82 10.84 -30.85
CA LEU A 55 2.16 10.99 -30.29
C LEU A 55 2.20 12.22 -29.38
N ILE A 56 2.57 12.02 -28.12
CA ILE A 56 2.82 13.11 -27.18
C ILE A 56 4.26 13.58 -27.38
N GLU A 57 4.45 14.89 -27.55
CA GLU A 57 5.75 15.52 -27.61
C GLU A 57 6.18 15.96 -26.21
N LEU A 58 7.19 15.28 -25.67
CA LEU A 58 7.79 15.60 -24.38
C LEU A 58 9.08 16.36 -24.60
N ASN A 59 9.09 17.60 -24.12
CA ASN A 59 10.25 18.47 -24.18
C ASN A 59 11.06 18.30 -22.89
N TYR A 60 12.05 17.41 -22.94
CA TYR A 60 13.01 17.28 -21.85
C TYR A 60 14.03 18.42 -21.94
N ILE A 61 14.69 18.72 -20.82
CA ILE A 61 15.63 19.86 -20.70
C ILE A 61 16.70 19.87 -21.81
N VAL A 62 17.04 18.69 -22.36
CA VAL A 62 18.10 18.53 -23.36
C VAL A 62 17.58 18.00 -24.72
N ALA A 63 16.37 17.46 -24.82
CA ALA A 63 15.86 16.87 -26.07
C ALA A 63 14.33 16.77 -26.10
N LYS A 64 13.76 16.78 -27.31
CA LYS A 64 12.35 16.50 -27.54
C LYS A 64 12.17 15.05 -27.95
N SER A 65 11.24 14.35 -27.32
CA SER A 65 10.85 12.98 -27.67
C SER A 65 9.39 12.93 -28.06
N ARG A 66 9.08 12.23 -29.16
CA ARG A 66 7.71 11.92 -29.56
C ARG A 66 7.46 10.47 -29.21
N MET A 67 6.60 10.22 -28.24
CA MET A 67 6.24 8.86 -27.84
C MET A 67 4.74 8.70 -27.68
N SER A 68 4.25 7.49 -27.88
CA SER A 68 2.83 7.19 -27.67
C SER A 68 2.48 7.28 -26.18
N VAL A 69 1.20 7.50 -25.91
CA VAL A 69 0.67 7.51 -24.55
C VAL A 69 0.98 6.19 -23.84
N ALA A 70 0.82 5.06 -24.54
CA ALA A 70 1.17 3.74 -24.01
C ALA A 70 2.65 3.62 -23.60
N MET A 71 3.58 4.14 -24.40
CA MET A 71 5.01 4.15 -24.04
C MET A 71 5.25 4.92 -22.75
N ALA A 72 4.69 6.13 -22.64
CA ALA A 72 4.81 6.94 -21.43
C ALA A 72 4.28 6.20 -20.19
N VAL A 73 3.04 5.69 -20.26
CA VAL A 73 2.39 4.95 -19.17
C VAL A 73 3.21 3.72 -18.77
N SER A 74 3.79 3.00 -19.74
CA SER A 74 4.62 1.81 -19.46
C SER A 74 5.90 2.16 -18.71
N ILE A 75 6.62 3.20 -19.13
CA ILE A 75 7.88 3.62 -18.50
C ILE A 75 7.61 4.12 -17.08
N PHE A 76 6.59 4.96 -16.88
CA PHE A 76 6.20 5.43 -15.56
C PHE A 76 5.79 4.31 -14.62
N THR A 77 5.01 3.34 -15.12
CA THR A 77 4.57 2.19 -14.33
C THR A 77 5.75 1.31 -13.95
N LEU A 78 6.65 1.02 -14.89
CA LEU A 78 7.83 0.19 -14.65
C LEU A 78 8.76 0.83 -13.62
N ILE A 79 9.09 2.11 -13.80
CA ILE A 79 9.95 2.86 -12.87
C ILE A 79 9.30 2.93 -11.49
N GLY A 80 8.02 3.30 -11.42
CA GLY A 80 7.27 3.37 -10.17
C GLY A 80 7.23 2.02 -9.45
N PHE A 81 7.02 0.92 -10.19
CA PHE A 81 7.01 -0.42 -9.64
C PHE A 81 8.37 -0.84 -9.07
N VAL A 82 9.47 -0.58 -9.80
CA VAL A 82 10.83 -0.86 -9.34
C VAL A 82 11.15 -0.07 -8.06
N ILE A 83 10.85 1.22 -8.02
CA ILE A 83 11.05 2.06 -6.82
C ILE A 83 10.20 1.55 -5.65
N GLY A 84 8.94 1.18 -5.91
CA GLY A 84 8.04 0.61 -4.91
C GLY A 84 8.58 -0.70 -4.32
N LEU A 85 9.07 -1.61 -5.16
CA LEU A 85 9.71 -2.85 -4.74
C LEU A 85 10.96 -2.60 -3.89
N MET A 86 11.85 -1.71 -4.33
CA MET A 86 13.07 -1.35 -3.58
C MET A 86 12.74 -0.75 -2.21
N THR A 87 11.72 0.09 -2.15
CA THR A 87 11.25 0.69 -0.89
C THR A 87 10.67 -0.37 0.04
N MET A 88 9.81 -1.26 -0.46
CA MET A 88 9.22 -2.34 0.32
C MET A 88 10.29 -3.29 0.87
N PHE A 89 11.25 -3.66 0.03
CA PHE A 89 12.39 -4.49 0.41
C PHE A 89 13.21 -3.84 1.53
N SER A 90 13.54 -2.55 1.37
CA SER A 90 14.29 -1.77 2.37
C SER A 90 13.56 -1.70 3.71
N ILE A 91 12.23 -1.49 3.70
CA ILE A 91 11.40 -1.47 4.91
C ILE A 91 11.38 -2.85 5.56
N MET A 92 11.19 -3.92 4.78
CA MET A 92 11.14 -5.29 5.29
C MET A 92 12.46 -5.69 5.96
N LEU A 93 13.59 -5.37 5.30
CA LEU A 93 14.93 -5.60 5.83
C LEU A 93 15.17 -4.81 7.11
N SER A 94 14.84 -3.51 7.12
CA SER A 94 14.96 -2.65 8.31
C SER A 94 14.13 -3.17 9.50
N ARG A 95 12.91 -3.67 9.25
CA ARG A 95 12.06 -4.27 10.30
C ARG A 95 12.63 -5.60 10.81
N LYS A 96 13.30 -6.39 9.96
CA LYS A 96 13.94 -7.64 10.36
C LYS A 96 15.17 -7.37 11.25
N ILE A 97 16.03 -6.44 10.83
CA ILE A 97 17.23 -6.03 11.59
C ILE A 97 16.85 -5.51 12.98
N LYS A 98 15.84 -4.62 13.07
CA LYS A 98 15.34 -4.11 14.36
C LYS A 98 14.85 -5.22 15.30
N ARG A 99 14.17 -6.24 14.76
CA ARG A 99 13.69 -7.40 15.54
C ARG A 99 14.83 -8.26 16.06
N LEU A 100 15.84 -8.53 15.24
CA LEU A 100 17.03 -9.28 15.65
C LEU A 100 17.79 -8.58 16.77
N ARG A 101 18.02 -7.26 16.65
CA ARG A 101 18.71 -6.47 17.69
C ARG A 101 17.96 -6.46 19.02
N LYS A 102 16.63 -6.48 19.01
CA LYS A 102 15.80 -6.52 20.22
C LYS A 102 15.81 -7.89 20.91
N SER A 103 15.97 -8.99 20.16
CA SER A 103 16.03 -10.34 20.73
C SER A 103 17.37 -10.67 21.41
N SER A 104 18.45 -9.99 21.04
CA SER A 104 19.79 -10.24 21.58
C SER A 104 20.11 -9.45 22.86
N SER A 105 19.22 -8.55 23.29
CA SER A 105 19.41 -7.67 24.46
C SER A 105 18.55 -8.10 25.66
N LYS A 106 18.03 -9.33 25.64
CA LYS A 106 17.25 -9.95 26.71
C LYS A 106 17.90 -11.28 27.06
#